data_AF-A0A7J9RKI5-F1
#
_entry.id   AF-A0A7J9RKI5-F1
#
_cell.length_a   1.000
_cell.length_b   1.000
_cell.length_c   1.000
_cell.angle_alpha   90.00
_cell.angle_beta   90.00
_cell.angle_gamma   90.00
#
_symmetry.space_group_name_H-M   'P 1'
#
loop_
_entity.id
_entity.type
_entity.pdbx_description
1 polymer ?
#
loop_
_entity_poly.entity_id
_entity_poly.type
_entity_poly.pdbx_seq_one_letter_code
_entity_poly.pdbx_strand_id
1 'polypeptide(L)'
;MPSLLMLTIVASVSTAVADWAGWHFVWRHENTNENSEPNKHTATSIFLSYYLPFMPTLALILGPNKLGVYNAGFSFVATTVLFAVMAIVTGGVAASAWSVRRRQIEEKESRELIGQKDTLPDYAFQHLPWTTAMLAICSFFWFYLLLF
;
A
#
# COMPACT_ATOMS: atom_id res chain seq x y z
N MET A 1 -5.72 8.38 24.18
CA MET A 1 -6.06 9.27 23.04
C MET A 1 -6.98 8.52 22.08
N PRO A 2 -8.30 8.62 22.26
CA PRO A 2 -9.28 7.90 21.42
C PRO A 2 -9.18 8.28 19.94
N SER A 3 -8.86 9.55 19.66
CA SER A 3 -8.66 10.08 18.31
C SER A 3 -7.50 9.42 17.56
N LEU A 4 -6.35 9.22 18.22
CA LEU A 4 -5.17 8.60 17.62
C LEU A 4 -5.39 7.12 17.31
N LEU A 5 -6.06 6.39 18.21
CA LEU A 5 -6.46 5.00 17.96
C LEU A 5 -7.40 4.91 16.75
N MET A 6 -8.43 5.76 16.71
CA MET A 6 -9.41 5.78 15.62
C MET A 6 -8.74 6.10 14.28
N LEU A 7 -7.85 7.10 14.25
CA LEU A 7 -7.11 7.46 13.04
C LEU A 7 -6.18 6.32 12.58
N THR A 8 -5.53 5.63 13.51
CA THR A 8 -4.68 4.47 13.20
C THR A 8 -5.49 3.32 12.60
N ILE A 9 -6.68 3.04 13.13
CA ILE A 9 -7.59 2.03 12.59
C ILE A 9 -8.03 2.43 11.17
N VAL A 10 -8.43 3.69 10.98
CA VAL A 10 -8.86 4.21 9.67
C VAL A 10 -7.70 4.12 8.66
N ALA A 11 -6.49 4.51 9.04
CA ALA A 11 -5.30 4.39 8.19
C ALA A 11 -4.99 2.94 7.83
N SER A 12 -5.11 2.02 8.79
CA SER A 12 -4.90 0.57 8.59
C SER A 12 -5.89 0.00 7.57
N VAL A 13 -7.18 0.25 7.78
CA VAL A 13 -8.25 -0.23 6.89
C VAL A 13 -8.13 0.40 5.50
N SER A 14 -7.88 1.71 5.43
CA SER A 14 -7.73 2.42 4.16
C SER A 14 -6.55 1.87 3.36
N THR A 15 -5.43 1.57 4.03
CA THR A 15 -4.25 0.97 3.40
C THR A 15 -4.56 -0.42 2.83
N ALA A 16 -5.22 -1.28 3.61
CA ALA A 16 -5.59 -2.62 3.14
C ALA A 16 -6.58 -2.58 1.96
N VAL A 17 -7.53 -1.64 1.97
CA VAL A 17 -8.48 -1.43 0.86
C VAL A 17 -7.77 -0.89 -0.38
N ALA A 18 -6.86 0.09 -0.22
CA ALA A 18 -6.10 0.66 -1.32
C ALA A 18 -5.17 -0.38 -1.97
N ASP A 19 -4.49 -1.19 -1.17
CA ASP A 19 -3.66 -2.29 -1.64
C ASP A 19 -4.50 -3.38 -2.34
N TRP A 20 -5.64 -3.76 -1.76
CA TRP A 20 -6.56 -4.69 -2.41
C TRP A 20 -7.02 -4.16 -3.76
N ALA A 21 -7.41 -2.88 -3.83
CA ALA A 21 -7.84 -2.26 -5.08
C ALA A 21 -6.73 -2.22 -6.13
N GLY A 22 -5.52 -1.81 -5.73
CA GLY A 22 -4.34 -1.84 -6.59
C GLY A 22 -4.07 -3.25 -7.13
N TRP A 23 -4.05 -4.25 -6.27
CA TRP A 23 -3.87 -5.63 -6.71
C TRP A 23 -5.00 -6.11 -7.62
N HIS A 24 -6.25 -5.91 -7.19
CA HIS A 24 -7.42 -6.48 -7.85
C HIS A 24 -7.68 -5.90 -9.24
N PHE A 25 -7.45 -4.60 -9.42
CA PHE A 25 -7.75 -3.93 -10.69
C PHE A 25 -6.53 -3.77 -11.58
N VAL A 26 -5.31 -3.80 -11.03
CA VAL A 26 -4.08 -3.47 -11.77
C VAL A 26 -3.13 -4.66 -11.80
N TRP A 27 -2.51 -4.99 -10.66
CA TRP A 27 -1.31 -5.83 -10.63
C TRP A 27 -1.58 -7.30 -10.90
N ARG A 28 -2.79 -7.80 -10.61
CA ARG A 28 -3.15 -9.18 -10.97
C ARG A 28 -3.18 -9.43 -12.48
N HIS A 29 -3.25 -8.38 -13.29
CA HIS A 29 -3.32 -8.44 -14.75
C HIS A 29 -1.97 -8.17 -15.42
N GLU A 30 -0.92 -7.93 -14.64
CA GLU A 30 0.43 -7.69 -15.16
C GLU A 30 0.98 -8.93 -15.88
N ASN A 31 1.50 -8.73 -17.10
CA ASN A 31 2.06 -9.77 -17.97
C ASN A 31 1.10 -10.93 -18.28
N THR A 32 -0.21 -10.71 -18.13
CA THR A 32 -1.23 -11.68 -18.53
C THR A 32 -1.66 -11.44 -19.98
N ASN A 33 -1.79 -12.52 -20.74
CA ASN A 33 -2.45 -12.55 -22.05
C ASN A 33 -3.96 -12.77 -21.87
N GLU A 34 -4.76 -12.52 -22.92
CA GLU A 34 -6.23 -12.69 -22.90
C GLU A 34 -6.70 -14.10 -22.47
N ASN A 35 -5.83 -15.13 -22.61
CA ASN A 35 -6.13 -16.52 -22.25
C ASN A 35 -5.43 -17.03 -20.98
N SER A 36 -4.64 -16.20 -20.30
CA SER A 36 -3.94 -16.60 -19.07
C SER A 36 -4.72 -16.20 -17.83
N GLU A 37 -4.73 -17.08 -16.82
CA GLU A 37 -5.31 -16.75 -15.52
C GLU A 37 -4.62 -15.53 -14.89
N PRO A 38 -5.37 -14.69 -14.14
CA PRO A 38 -4.78 -13.59 -13.39
C PRO A 38 -3.74 -14.09 -12.38
N ASN A 39 -2.73 -13.27 -12.11
CA ASN A 39 -1.72 -13.57 -11.11
C ASN A 39 -2.36 -13.75 -9.72
N LYS A 40 -1.84 -14.72 -8.96
CA LYS A 40 -2.21 -14.97 -7.58
C LYS A 40 -1.28 -14.20 -6.64
N HIS A 41 -1.80 -13.82 -5.48
CA HIS A 41 -0.95 -13.21 -4.46
C HIS A 41 0.15 -14.17 -4.02
N THR A 42 1.35 -13.62 -3.81
CA THR A 42 2.41 -14.29 -3.06
C THR A 42 2.18 -14.13 -1.56
N ALA A 43 2.71 -15.03 -0.74
CA ALA A 43 2.60 -14.93 0.72
C ALA A 43 3.14 -13.60 1.27
N THR A 44 4.21 -13.07 0.67
CA THR A 44 4.79 -11.77 1.00
C THR A 44 3.84 -10.62 0.66
N SER A 45 3.18 -10.66 -0.49
CA SER A 45 2.17 -9.67 -0.87
C SER A 45 1.00 -9.67 0.11
N ILE A 46 0.51 -10.86 0.52
CA ILE A 46 -0.58 -10.96 1.51
C ILE A 46 -0.16 -10.35 2.84
N PHE A 47 1.06 -10.65 3.31
CA PHE A 47 1.57 -10.11 4.55
C PHE A 47 1.67 -8.58 4.53
N LEU A 48 2.26 -8.01 3.48
CA LEU A 48 2.45 -6.57 3.35
C LEU A 48 1.13 -5.83 3.21
N SER A 49 0.14 -6.42 2.52
CA SER A 49 -1.13 -5.74 2.23
C SER A 49 -2.22 -5.93 3.29
N TYR A 50 -2.19 -7.02 4.07
CA TYR A 50 -3.28 -7.34 5.00
C TYR A 50 -2.85 -7.51 6.45
N TYR A 51 -1.57 -7.80 6.72
CA TYR A 51 -1.11 -8.01 8.09
C TYR A 51 -0.34 -6.78 8.60
N LEU A 52 0.68 -6.35 7.84
CA LEU A 52 1.53 -5.22 8.21
C LEU A 52 0.73 -3.93 8.52
N PRO A 53 -0.30 -3.54 7.73
CA PRO A 53 -1.02 -2.30 7.98
C PRO A 53 -1.76 -2.26 9.32
N PHE A 54 -2.07 -3.43 9.90
CA PHE A 54 -2.78 -3.53 11.19
C PHE A 54 -1.83 -3.64 12.39
N MET A 55 -0.53 -3.85 12.18
CA MET A 55 0.46 -3.92 13.27
C MET A 55 0.47 -2.66 14.15
N PRO A 56 0.40 -1.43 13.63
CA PRO A 56 0.30 -0.24 14.47
C PRO A 56 -0.98 -0.21 15.32
N THR A 57 -2.10 -0.64 14.75
CA THR A 57 -3.37 -0.75 15.49
C THR A 57 -3.27 -1.77 16.62
N LEU A 58 -2.68 -2.93 16.36
CA LEU A 58 -2.47 -3.97 17.38
C LEU A 58 -1.54 -3.48 18.48
N ALA A 59 -0.45 -2.78 18.15
CA ALA A 59 0.48 -2.22 19.12
C ALA A 59 -0.20 -1.23 20.09
N LEU A 60 -1.12 -0.41 19.58
CA LEU A 60 -1.89 0.53 20.41
C LEU A 60 -2.94 -0.17 21.29
N ILE A 61 -3.68 -1.15 20.74
CA ILE A 61 -4.73 -1.87 21.49
C ILE A 61 -4.12 -2.76 22.57
N LEU A 62 -3.03 -3.46 22.22
CA LEU A 62 -2.36 -4.42 23.10
C LEU A 62 -1.29 -3.77 23.98
N GLY A 63 -1.31 -2.44 24.15
CA GLY A 63 -0.33 -1.66 24.88
C GLY A 63 -0.04 -2.15 26.31
N PRO A 64 0.90 -1.49 27.01
CA PRO A 64 1.41 -1.92 28.33
C PRO A 64 0.30 -2.10 29.38
N ASN A 65 -0.77 -1.31 29.30
CA ASN A 65 -1.92 -1.39 30.19
C ASN A 65 -2.76 -2.67 30.03
N LYS A 66 -2.61 -3.39 28.91
CA LYS A 66 -3.35 -4.62 28.62
C LYS A 66 -2.47 -5.85 28.76
N LEU A 67 -1.25 -5.80 28.24
CA LEU A 67 -0.35 -6.94 28.23
C LEU A 67 0.56 -7.00 29.46
N GLY A 68 0.95 -5.88 30.06
CA GLY A 68 1.86 -5.84 31.22
C GLY A 68 3.27 -6.38 30.96
N VAL A 69 3.60 -6.80 29.73
CA VAL A 69 4.87 -7.45 29.38
C VAL A 69 5.97 -6.43 29.05
N TYR A 70 5.62 -5.19 28.71
CA TYR A 70 6.55 -4.14 28.32
C TYR A 70 6.12 -2.78 28.87
N ASN A 71 7.04 -1.81 28.90
CA ASN A 71 6.81 -0.48 29.47
C ASN A 71 6.22 0.51 28.43
N ALA A 72 5.73 1.65 28.91
CA ALA A 72 5.14 2.68 28.05
C ALA A 72 6.12 3.28 27.03
N GLY A 73 7.40 3.44 27.41
CA GLY A 73 8.44 3.95 26.51
C GLY A 73 8.69 3.03 25.31
N PHE A 74 8.77 1.72 25.54
CA PHE A 74 8.91 0.72 24.49
C PHE A 74 7.70 0.72 23.55
N SER A 75 6.49 0.76 24.12
CA SER A 75 5.24 0.83 23.34
C SER A 75 5.22 2.04 22.41
N PHE A 76 5.67 3.20 22.92
CA PHE A 76 5.72 4.43 22.15
C PHE A 76 6.71 4.30 20.99
N VAL A 77 7.96 3.94 21.28
CA VAL A 77 9.01 3.78 20.25
C VAL A 77 8.62 2.74 19.20
N ALA A 78 8.10 1.59 19.61
CA ALA A 78 7.68 0.54 18.69
C ALA A 78 6.55 1.02 17.75
N THR A 79 5.57 1.75 18.29
CA THR A 79 4.47 2.30 17.48
C THR A 79 4.97 3.37 16.51
N THR A 80 5.89 4.24 16.94
CA THR A 80 6.52 5.24 16.06
C THR A 80 7.28 4.59 14.90
N VAL A 81 8.05 3.52 15.19
CA VAL A 81 8.74 2.77 14.12
C VAL A 81 7.74 2.15 13.15
N LEU A 82 6.64 1.58 13.64
CA LEU A 82 5.59 1.02 12.80
C LEU A 82 4.92 2.08 11.91
N PHE A 83 4.64 3.27 12.44
CA PHE A 83 4.14 4.39 11.63
C PHE A 83 5.12 4.82 10.55
N ALA A 84 6.42 4.92 10.88
CA ALA A 84 7.45 5.26 9.91
C ALA A 84 7.56 4.22 8.78
N VAL A 85 7.55 2.94 9.14
CA VAL A 85 7.54 1.84 8.16
C VAL A 85 6.32 1.96 7.24
N MET A 86 5.12 2.16 7.80
CA MET A 86 3.92 2.29 6.99
C MET A 86 3.95 3.51 6.06
N ALA A 87 4.44 4.65 6.53
CA ALA A 87 4.57 5.86 5.72
C ALA A 87 5.51 5.65 4.52
N ILE A 88 6.67 5.01 4.76
CA ILE A 88 7.66 4.71 3.73
C ILE A 88 7.14 3.66 2.75
N VAL A 89 6.52 2.58 3.23
CA VAL A 89 6.02 1.49 2.38
C VAL A 89 4.90 2.00 1.47
N THR A 90 3.88 2.64 2.04
CA THR A 90 2.75 3.17 1.25
C THR A 90 3.20 4.26 0.27
N GLY A 91 4.09 5.15 0.69
CA GLY A 91 4.67 6.18 -0.19
C GLY A 91 5.54 5.59 -1.29
N GLY A 92 6.35 4.58 -0.98
CA GLY A 92 7.22 3.88 -1.93
C GLY A 92 6.43 3.12 -2.99
N VAL A 93 5.37 2.40 -2.58
CA VAL A 93 4.47 1.70 -3.51
C VAL A 93 3.74 2.71 -4.41
N ALA A 94 3.24 3.81 -3.86
CA ALA A 94 2.61 4.88 -4.65
C ALA A 94 3.59 5.50 -5.67
N ALA A 95 4.82 5.80 -5.25
CA ALA A 95 5.86 6.35 -6.13
C ALA A 95 6.24 5.36 -7.25
N SER A 96 6.33 4.07 -6.92
CA SER A 96 6.58 3.00 -7.91
C SER A 96 5.46 2.92 -8.95
N ALA A 97 4.20 2.89 -8.50
CA ALA A 97 3.04 2.87 -9.40
C ALA A 97 2.97 4.12 -10.30
N TRP A 98 3.31 5.29 -9.75
CA TRP A 98 3.42 6.53 -10.51
C TRP A 98 4.53 6.49 -11.56
N SER A 99 5.70 5.93 -11.22
CA SER A 99 6.81 5.74 -12.15
C SER A 99 6.42 4.85 -13.33
N VAL A 100 5.73 3.73 -13.07
CA VAL A 100 5.20 2.83 -14.11
C VAL A 100 4.25 3.59 -15.04
N ARG A 101 3.32 4.37 -14.46
CA ARG A 101 2.38 5.20 -15.24
C ARG A 101 3.10 6.17 -16.16
N ARG A 102 4.06 6.92 -15.62
CA ARG A 102 4.83 7.92 -16.38
C ARG A 102 5.57 7.24 -17.53
N ARG A 103 6.26 6.13 -17.25
CA ARG A 103 7.01 5.37 -18.24
C ARG A 103 6.12 4.85 -19.38
N GLN A 104 4.92 4.34 -19.06
CA GLN A 104 3.99 3.88 -20.10
C GLN A 104 3.45 5.01 -20.99
N ILE A 105 3.26 6.21 -20.45
CA ILE A 105 2.82 7.37 -21.24
C ILE A 105 3.96 7.87 -22.13
N GLU A 106 5.18 8.01 -21.58
CA GLU A 106 6.34 8.53 -22.30
C GLU A 106 6.84 7.58 -23.38
N GLU A 107 6.83 6.27 -23.13
CA GLU A 107 7.35 5.27 -24.07
C GLU A 107 6.29 4.77 -25.06
N LYS A 108 5.05 5.25 -25.01
CA LYS A 108 3.94 4.73 -25.84
C LYS A 108 4.28 4.76 -27.34
N GLU A 109 4.68 5.92 -27.84
CA GLU A 109 5.05 6.10 -29.26
C GLU A 109 6.26 5.24 -29.64
N SER A 110 7.23 5.10 -28.74
CA SER A 110 8.42 4.26 -28.99
C SER A 110 8.08 2.77 -29.04
N ARG A 111 7.14 2.29 -28.22
CA ARG A 111 6.73 0.89 -28.18
C ARG A 111 5.90 0.50 -29.40
N GLU A 112 5.02 1.39 -29.85
CA GLU A 112 4.24 1.20 -31.09
C GLU A 112 5.17 1.01 -32.29
N LEU A 113 6.30 1.73 -32.33
CA LEU A 113 7.31 1.61 -33.40
C LEU A 113 8.11 0.30 -33.34
N ILE A 114 8.30 -0.29 -32.15
CA ILE A 114 9.10 -1.51 -31.94
C ILE A 114 8.22 -2.77 -31.90
N GLY A 115 6.89 -2.62 -31.91
CA GLY A 115 5.95 -3.73 -31.76
C GLY A 115 6.03 -4.40 -30.38
N GLN A 116 6.48 -3.67 -29.36
CA GLN A 116 6.62 -4.20 -28.00
C GLN A 116 5.25 -4.27 -27.32
N LYS A 117 4.87 -5.46 -26.85
CA LYS A 117 3.58 -5.68 -26.17
C LYS A 117 3.56 -5.01 -24.80
N ASP A 118 2.44 -4.40 -24.45
CA ASP A 118 2.26 -3.77 -23.14
C ASP A 118 2.26 -4.77 -21.99
N THR A 119 2.90 -4.36 -20.89
CA THR A 119 3.00 -5.12 -19.65
C THR A 119 1.68 -5.15 -18.87
N LEU A 120 0.80 -4.17 -19.08
CA LEU A 120 -0.53 -4.12 -18.50
C LEU A 120 -1.58 -3.87 -19.60
N PRO A 121 -2.73 -4.56 -19.57
CA PRO A 121 -3.80 -4.29 -20.51
C PRO A 121 -4.46 -2.92 -20.23
N ASP A 122 -5.03 -2.31 -21.26
CA ASP A 122 -5.59 -0.95 -21.21
C ASP A 122 -6.62 -0.75 -20.10
N TYR A 123 -7.48 -1.75 -19.85
CA TYR A 123 -8.49 -1.67 -18.79
C TYR A 123 -7.85 -1.58 -17.40
N ALA A 124 -6.77 -2.35 -17.14
CA ALA A 124 -6.07 -2.34 -15.87
C ALA A 124 -5.30 -1.01 -15.68
N PHE A 125 -4.75 -0.48 -16.77
CA PHE A 125 -4.06 0.80 -16.77
C PHE A 125 -4.98 1.97 -16.37
N GLN A 126 -6.26 1.96 -16.77
CA GLN A 126 -7.23 2.98 -16.37
C GLN A 126 -7.43 3.04 -14.85
N HIS A 127 -7.18 1.95 -14.13
CA HIS A 127 -7.32 1.92 -12.68
C HIS A 127 -6.06 2.36 -11.91
N LEU A 128 -4.90 2.39 -12.57
CA LEU A 128 -3.62 2.78 -11.98
C LEU A 128 -3.62 4.20 -11.34
N PRO A 129 -4.23 5.25 -11.95
CA PRO A 129 -4.18 6.60 -11.38
C PRO A 129 -4.87 6.73 -10.03
N TRP A 130 -6.09 6.21 -9.89
CA TRP A 130 -6.88 6.37 -8.67
C TRP A 130 -6.40 5.44 -7.56
N THR A 131 -5.96 4.22 -7.89
CA THR A 131 -5.35 3.30 -6.90
C THR A 131 -4.05 3.87 -6.34
N THR A 132 -3.22 4.49 -7.19
CA THR A 132 -2.01 5.22 -6.76
C THR A 132 -2.37 6.40 -5.86
N ALA A 133 -3.40 7.18 -6.22
CA ALA A 133 -3.85 8.32 -5.40
C ALA A 133 -4.35 7.87 -4.02
N MET A 134 -5.10 6.77 -3.94
CA MET A 134 -5.54 6.21 -2.65
C MET A 134 -4.36 5.80 -1.77
N LEU A 135 -3.33 5.16 -2.33
CA LEU A 135 -2.12 4.81 -1.58
C LEU A 135 -1.33 6.05 -1.13
N ALA A 136 -1.25 7.09 -1.96
CA ALA A 136 -0.63 8.36 -1.57
C ALA A 136 -1.37 9.03 -0.41
N ILE A 137 -2.71 9.00 -0.40
CA ILE A 137 -3.52 9.49 0.72
C ILE A 137 -3.27 8.66 1.98
N CYS A 138 -3.16 7.33 1.87
CA CYS A 138 -2.81 6.47 3.00
C CYS A 138 -1.43 6.83 3.57
N SER A 139 -0.43 7.07 2.69
CA SER A 139 0.89 7.53 3.11
C SER A 139 0.83 8.85 3.87
N PHE A 140 0.00 9.80 3.44
CA PHE A 140 -0.22 11.05 4.16
C PHE A 140 -0.76 10.82 5.58
N PHE A 141 -1.74 9.91 5.76
CA PHE A 141 -2.23 9.57 7.09
C PHE A 141 -1.15 8.95 7.99
N TRP A 142 -0.29 8.09 7.43
CA TRP A 142 0.82 7.52 8.19
C TRP A 142 1.89 8.55 8.56
N PHE A 143 2.22 9.49 7.67
CA PHE A 143 3.09 10.62 8.01
C PHE A 143 2.48 11.54 9.06
N TYR A 144 1.18 11.77 8.99
CA TYR A 144 0.47 12.56 10.00
C TYR A 144 0.56 11.88 11.38
N LEU A 145 0.26 10.59 11.47
CA LEU A 145 0.40 9.78 12.70
C LEU A 145 1.84 9.68 13.22
N LEU A 146 2.83 9.80 12.34
CA LEU A 146 4.24 9.79 12.73
C LEU A 146 4.66 11.12 13.38
N LEU A 147 4.09 12.24 12.91
CA LEU A 147 4.46 13.58 13.35
C LEU A 147 3.63 14.08 14.54
N PHE A 148 2.40 13.57 14.71
CA PHE A 148 1.41 14.04 15.70
C PHE A 148 0.78 12.87 16.46
#